data_AF-E2AGJ4-F1
#
_entry.id   AF-E2AGJ4-F1
#
_cell.length_a   1.000
_cell.length_b   1.000
_cell.length_c   1.000
_cell.angle_alpha   90.00
_cell.angle_beta   90.00
_cell.angle_gamma   90.00
#
_symmetry.space_group_name_H-M   'P 1'
#
loop_
_entity.id
_entity.type
_entity.pdbx_description
1 polymer ?
#
loop_
_entity_poly.entity_id
_entity_poly.type
_entity_poly.pdbx_seq_one_letter_code
_entity_poly.pdbx_strand_id
1 'polypeptide(L)'
;MNERPLVLAIHLSPSLPIEVFEVFAEIIEVVTKKPVVLLYETRFGRPVAKDITDIDANSQLEVLRMVAGKQAEVGILEAPVIGCHKMTIIGAEFLQILLSLGPLPPYRIMINKALENTLAKELTTYLLNINQRKEWMDRLSPFGIVGFAENSTDFYNLDEIKSVITSVRYY
;
A
#
# COMPACT_ATOMS: atom_id res chain seq x y z
N MET A 1 -30.38 1.44 -17.95
CA MET A 1 -29.10 1.83 -17.30
C MET A 1 -28.14 0.67 -17.53
N ASN A 2 -27.12 0.83 -18.37
CA ASN A 2 -26.23 -0.27 -18.80
C ASN A 2 -24.77 0.20 -18.92
N GLU A 3 -24.37 1.14 -18.05
CA GLU A 3 -23.00 1.64 -18.03
C GLU A 3 -22.11 0.68 -17.23
N ARG A 4 -20.98 0.29 -17.81
CA ARG A 4 -20.03 -0.62 -17.16
C ARG A 4 -19.36 0.10 -15.98
N PRO A 5 -19.21 -0.56 -14.82
CA PRO A 5 -18.51 0.03 -13.68
C PRO A 5 -17.04 0.26 -13.99
N LEU A 6 -16.43 1.21 -13.27
CA LEU A 6 -14.98 1.35 -13.22
C LEU A 6 -14.40 0.22 -12.36
N VAL A 7 -13.21 -0.25 -12.71
CA VAL A 7 -12.51 -1.29 -11.93
C VAL A 7 -11.30 -0.66 -11.27
N LEU A 8 -11.27 -0.65 -9.94
CA LEU A 8 -10.11 -0.32 -9.16
C LEU A 8 -9.39 -1.63 -8.81
N ALA A 9 -8.29 -1.90 -9.51
CA ALA A 9 -7.48 -3.09 -9.28
C ALA A 9 -6.28 -2.79 -8.37
N ILE A 10 -6.13 -3.54 -7.29
CA ILE A 10 -5.00 -3.44 -6.36
C ILE A 10 -4.08 -4.62 -6.61
N HIS A 11 -2.87 -4.34 -7.06
CA HIS A 11 -1.80 -5.32 -7.15
C HIS A 11 -0.59 -4.76 -6.37
N LEU A 12 -0.04 -5.56 -5.46
CA LEU A 12 1.23 -5.27 -4.77
C LEU A 12 1.23 -4.09 -3.77
N SER A 13 0.10 -3.78 -3.13
CA SER A 13 0.09 -2.90 -1.95
C SER A 13 -0.35 -3.62 -0.67
N PRO A 14 0.33 -4.73 -0.27
CA PRO A 14 0.00 -5.44 0.97
C PRO A 14 0.25 -4.59 2.24
N SER A 15 0.87 -3.42 2.06
CA SER A 15 1.32 -2.52 3.12
C SER A 15 0.25 -1.56 3.62
N LEU A 16 -0.81 -1.39 2.84
CA LEU A 16 -1.94 -0.51 3.17
C LEU A 16 -3.17 -1.37 3.48
N PRO A 17 -3.94 -1.02 4.52
CA PRO A 17 -5.21 -1.68 4.81
C PRO A 17 -6.19 -1.58 3.63
N ILE A 18 -7.06 -2.57 3.47
CA ILE A 18 -8.05 -2.61 2.36
C ILE A 18 -8.98 -1.39 2.41
N GLU A 19 -9.25 -0.90 3.61
CA GLU A 19 -10.09 0.25 3.94
C GLU A 19 -9.58 1.53 3.27
N VAL A 20 -8.28 1.67 3.03
CA VAL A 20 -7.72 2.80 2.25
C VAL A 20 -8.30 2.81 0.84
N PHE A 21 -8.42 1.64 0.22
CA PHE A 21 -8.87 1.50 -1.14
C PHE A 21 -10.39 1.55 -1.27
N GLU A 22 -11.12 1.20 -0.21
CA GLU A 22 -12.56 1.45 -0.12
C GLU A 22 -12.84 2.95 -0.12
N VAL A 23 -12.13 3.72 0.71
CA VAL A 23 -12.21 5.20 0.68
C VAL A 23 -11.85 5.74 -0.71
N PHE A 24 -10.81 5.17 -1.34
CA PHE A 24 -10.39 5.59 -2.68
C PHE A 24 -11.43 5.26 -3.76
N ALA A 25 -12.08 4.08 -3.68
CA ALA A 25 -13.17 3.71 -4.57
C ALA A 25 -14.32 4.72 -4.45
N GLU A 26 -14.73 5.07 -3.23
CA GLU A 26 -15.78 6.06 -3.00
C GLU A 26 -15.42 7.45 -3.55
N ILE A 27 -14.16 7.88 -3.41
CA ILE A 27 -13.68 9.13 -4.03
C ILE A 27 -13.88 9.08 -5.55
N ILE A 28 -13.50 7.97 -6.19
CA ILE A 28 -13.68 7.79 -7.64
C ILE A 28 -15.17 7.81 -8.00
N GLU A 29 -16.05 7.17 -7.23
CA GLU A 29 -17.50 7.20 -7.47
C GLU A 29 -18.06 8.62 -7.35
N VAL A 30 -17.62 9.39 -6.34
CA VAL A 30 -18.05 10.77 -6.14
C VAL A 30 -17.61 11.67 -7.28
N VAL A 31 -16.38 11.51 -7.76
CA VAL A 31 -15.85 12.30 -8.89
C VAL A 31 -16.57 11.93 -10.18
N THR A 32 -16.65 10.63 -10.48
CA THR A 32 -17.04 10.15 -11.81
C THR A 32 -18.53 9.93 -11.97
N LYS A 33 -19.28 9.86 -10.86
CA LYS A 33 -20.67 9.42 -10.80
C LYS A 33 -20.89 8.02 -11.39
N LYS A 34 -19.83 7.20 -11.43
CA LYS A 34 -19.86 5.82 -11.92
C LYS A 34 -19.58 4.86 -10.78
N PRO A 35 -20.27 3.71 -10.74
CA PRO A 35 -19.96 2.68 -9.75
C PRO A 35 -18.54 2.16 -9.93
N VAL A 36 -17.87 1.87 -8.82
CA VAL A 36 -16.51 1.33 -8.79
C VAL A 36 -16.52 -0.07 -8.18
N VAL A 37 -15.90 -1.02 -8.86
CA VAL A 37 -15.66 -2.37 -8.35
C VAL A 37 -14.22 -2.47 -7.90
N LEU A 38 -14.02 -2.85 -6.63
CA LEU A 38 -12.72 -3.12 -6.07
C LEU A 38 -12.29 -4.56 -6.38
N LEU A 39 -11.20 -4.71 -7.13
CA LEU A 39 -10.57 -5.99 -7.42
C LEU A 39 -9.24 -6.07 -6.67
N TYR A 40 -9.11 -7.03 -5.76
CA TYR A 40 -7.86 -7.25 -5.02
C TYR A 40 -7.55 -8.75 -4.96
N GLU A 41 -6.26 -9.07 -4.98
CA GLU A 41 -5.79 -10.44 -4.81
C GLU A 41 -5.40 -10.69 -3.35
N THR A 42 -6.05 -11.64 -2.70
CA THR A 42 -5.61 -12.14 -1.40
C THR A 42 -4.48 -13.14 -1.58
N ARG A 43 -3.38 -12.97 -0.84
CA ARG A 43 -2.31 -13.98 -0.76
C ARG A 43 -2.60 -15.08 0.26
N PHE A 44 -3.82 -15.12 0.80
CA PHE A 44 -4.22 -16.09 1.81
C PHE A 44 -4.31 -17.50 1.20
N GLY A 45 -3.55 -18.45 1.76
CA GLY A 45 -3.61 -19.85 1.36
C GLY A 45 -2.74 -20.25 0.16
N ARG A 46 -1.77 -19.42 -0.27
CA ARG A 46 -0.73 -19.90 -1.19
C ARG A 46 0.09 -21.00 -0.49
N PRO A 47 0.36 -22.14 -1.14
CA PRO A 47 1.24 -23.16 -0.57
C PRO A 47 2.64 -22.57 -0.38
N VAL A 48 3.07 -22.42 0.87
CA VAL A 48 4.48 -22.16 1.19
C VAL A 48 5.21 -23.51 1.15
N ALA A 49 6.39 -23.56 0.54
CA ALA A 49 7.21 -24.76 0.53
C ALA A 49 7.53 -25.14 1.98
N LYS A 50 7.07 -26.32 2.41
CA LYS A 50 7.19 -26.77 3.82
C LYS A 50 8.59 -27.27 4.19
N ASP A 51 9.47 -27.41 3.20
CA ASP A 51 10.73 -28.15 3.33
C ASP A 51 11.97 -27.26 3.47
N ILE A 52 11.80 -25.94 3.66
CA ILE A 52 12.89 -25.02 3.98
C ILE A 52 12.50 -24.30 5.27
N THR A 53 13.42 -24.22 6.24
CA THR A 53 13.30 -23.42 7.47
C THR A 53 13.36 -21.91 7.21
N ASP A 54 12.94 -21.48 6.03
CA ASP A 54 12.87 -20.08 5.66
C ASP A 54 11.63 -19.48 6.31
N ILE A 55 11.83 -18.36 6.99
CA ILE A 55 10.78 -17.47 7.49
C ILE A 55 10.13 -16.82 6.24
N ASP A 56 9.33 -17.60 5.52
CA ASP A 56 8.61 -17.16 4.33
C ASP A 56 7.28 -16.53 4.75
N ALA A 57 7.32 -15.21 4.96
CA ALA A 57 6.11 -14.44 5.20
C ALA A 57 5.36 -14.19 3.87
N ASN A 58 4.08 -14.52 3.83
CA ASN A 58 3.20 -14.32 2.67
C ASN A 58 2.72 -12.87 2.53
N SER A 59 2.95 -12.04 3.55
CA SER A 59 2.60 -10.62 3.58
C SER A 59 3.49 -9.83 4.54
N GLN A 60 3.59 -8.51 4.35
CA GLN A 60 4.33 -7.65 5.29
C GLN A 60 3.66 -7.58 6.68
N LEU A 61 2.34 -7.79 6.75
CA LEU A 61 1.62 -7.92 8.01
C LEU A 61 2.01 -9.19 8.77
N GLU A 62 2.25 -10.29 8.05
CA GLU A 62 2.75 -11.54 8.63
C GLU A 62 4.17 -11.35 9.17
N VAL A 63 5.07 -10.65 8.46
CA VAL A 63 6.39 -10.27 8.99
C VAL A 63 6.26 -9.54 10.33
N LEU A 64 5.39 -8.54 10.42
CA LEU A 64 5.17 -7.78 11.66
C LEU A 64 4.69 -8.70 12.80
N ARG A 65 3.77 -9.63 12.52
CA ARG A 65 3.26 -10.62 13.49
C ARG A 65 4.32 -11.63 13.91
N MET A 66 5.17 -12.08 12.99
CA MET A 66 6.24 -13.03 13.27
C MET A 66 7.28 -12.41 14.22
N VAL A 67 7.66 -11.15 14.00
CA VAL A 67 8.60 -10.44 14.88
C VAL A 67 7.94 -10.14 16.24
N ALA A 68 6.71 -9.61 16.26
CA ALA A 68 5.98 -9.36 17.51
C ALA A 68 5.76 -10.65 18.33
N GLY A 69 5.49 -11.76 17.64
CA GLY A 69 5.31 -13.10 18.22
C GLY A 69 6.60 -13.84 18.53
N LYS A 70 7.77 -13.21 18.36
CA LYS A 70 9.10 -13.81 18.60
C LYS A 70 9.41 -15.05 17.75
N GLN A 71 8.73 -15.21 16.62
CA GLN A 71 9.03 -16.25 15.62
C GLN A 71 10.20 -15.85 14.72
N ALA A 72 10.44 -14.54 14.59
CA ALA A 72 11.59 -13.96 13.91
C ALA A 72 12.22 -12.88 14.80
N GLU A 73 13.55 -12.74 14.75
CA GLU A 73 14.26 -11.70 15.50
C GLU A 73 14.19 -10.34 14.81
N VAL A 74 14.24 -10.33 13.47
CA VAL A 74 14.24 -9.14 12.63
C VAL A 74 13.32 -9.37 11.42
N GLY A 75 12.63 -8.33 10.99
CA GLY A 75 11.80 -8.33 9.79
C GLY A 75 11.99 -7.06 8.98
N ILE A 76 11.86 -7.16 7.66
CA ILE A 76 11.87 -6.02 6.72
C ILE A 76 10.44 -5.81 6.23
N LEU A 77 9.96 -4.59 6.35
CA LEU A 77 8.59 -4.20 6.00
C LEU A 77 8.56 -2.71 5.66
N GLU A 78 7.52 -2.27 4.96
CA GLU A 78 7.36 -0.87 4.60
C GLU A 78 6.81 -0.06 5.78
N ALA A 79 7.15 1.23 5.83
CA ALA A 79 6.72 2.13 6.89
C ALA A 79 5.19 2.18 7.10
N PRO A 80 4.33 2.12 6.06
CA PRO A 80 2.88 2.12 6.25
C PRO A 80 2.35 0.92 7.02
N VAL A 81 3.02 -0.24 6.98
CA VAL A 81 2.64 -1.40 7.80
C VAL A 81 2.79 -1.08 9.28
N ILE A 82 3.88 -0.41 9.65
CA ILE A 82 4.10 0.05 11.03
C ILE A 82 3.03 1.08 11.39
N GLY A 83 2.86 2.11 10.54
CA GLY A 83 1.93 3.20 10.80
C GLY A 83 0.48 2.72 10.99
N CYS A 84 0.03 1.76 10.19
CA CYS A 84 -1.34 1.27 10.23
C CYS A 84 -1.57 0.16 11.26
N HIS A 85 -0.56 -0.66 11.58
CA HIS A 85 -0.78 -1.91 12.32
C HIS A 85 0.00 -2.04 13.63
N LYS A 86 0.99 -1.20 13.91
CA LYS A 86 1.83 -1.33 15.13
C LYS A 86 1.00 -1.32 16.42
N MET A 87 -0.07 -0.53 16.47
CA MET A 87 -0.91 -0.41 17.66
C MET A 87 -2.06 -1.43 17.72
N THR A 88 -2.26 -2.23 16.67
CA THR A 88 -3.34 -3.24 16.60
C THR A 88 -2.82 -4.66 16.76
N ILE A 89 -1.51 -4.90 16.58
CA ILE A 89 -0.87 -6.19 16.80
C ILE A 89 -0.26 -6.22 18.21
N ILE A 90 -0.69 -7.21 19.01
CA ILE A 90 -0.17 -7.43 20.36
C ILE A 90 1.35 -7.64 20.31
N GLY A 91 2.09 -6.88 21.11
CA GLY A 91 3.54 -6.95 21.21
C GLY A 91 4.27 -6.09 20.17
N ALA A 92 3.60 -5.64 19.11
CA ALA A 92 4.21 -4.79 18.09
C ALA A 92 4.55 -3.39 18.62
N GLU A 93 3.83 -2.90 19.64
CA GLU A 93 4.08 -1.63 20.31
C GLU A 93 5.49 -1.53 20.92
N PHE A 94 6.07 -2.66 21.31
CA PHE A 94 7.41 -2.75 21.90
C PHE A 94 8.53 -2.90 20.87
N LEU A 95 8.21 -3.08 19.59
CA LEU A 95 9.21 -3.24 18.54
C LEU A 95 9.97 -1.94 18.27
N GLN A 96 11.29 -2.11 18.07
CA GLN A 96 12.22 -1.04 17.75
C GLN A 96 12.54 -1.03 16.25
N ILE A 97 12.62 0.16 15.66
CA ILE A 97 13.07 0.33 14.28
C ILE A 97 14.59 0.43 14.30
N LEU A 98 15.27 -0.59 13.77
CA LEU A 98 16.73 -0.66 13.75
C LEU A 98 17.34 0.27 12.69
N LEU A 99 16.75 0.31 11.49
CA LEU A 99 17.20 1.11 10.37
C LEU A 99 16.03 1.48 9.45
N SER A 100 16.20 2.56 8.70
CA SER A 100 15.31 2.96 7.61
C SER A 100 16.13 3.12 6.34
N LEU A 101 15.65 2.55 5.23
CA LEU A 101 16.31 2.62 3.92
C LEU A 101 16.09 3.98 3.23
N GLY A 102 15.32 4.88 3.85
CA GLY A 102 14.93 6.15 3.26
C GLY A 102 13.56 6.10 2.59
N PRO A 103 13.12 7.21 1.98
CA PRO A 103 11.82 7.29 1.34
C PRO A 103 11.79 6.36 0.13
N LEU A 104 10.78 5.49 0.09
CA LEU A 104 10.41 4.83 -1.15
C LEU A 104 9.68 5.82 -2.06
N PRO A 105 9.71 5.62 -3.39
CA PRO A 105 8.87 6.39 -4.29
C PRO A 105 7.40 6.32 -3.84
N PRO A 106 6.62 7.40 -4.00
CA PRO A 106 5.23 7.42 -3.57
C PRO A 106 4.43 6.32 -4.27
N TYR A 107 3.42 5.75 -3.59
CA TYR A 107 2.51 4.79 -4.23
C TYR A 107 1.83 5.44 -5.44
N ARG A 108 2.06 4.88 -6.63
CA ARG A 108 1.49 5.40 -7.86
C ARG A 108 0.05 4.94 -8.08
N ILE A 109 -0.81 5.89 -8.43
CA ILE A 109 -2.12 5.61 -9.00
C ILE A 109 -1.96 5.58 -10.52
N MET A 110 -2.38 4.48 -11.14
CA MET A 110 -2.32 4.31 -12.60
C MET A 110 -3.73 4.28 -13.18
N ILE A 111 -3.93 4.99 -14.28
CA ILE A 111 -5.18 5.00 -15.03
C ILE A 111 -4.93 4.33 -16.37
N ASN A 112 -5.87 3.48 -16.81
CA ASN A 112 -5.82 2.90 -18.14
C ASN A 112 -5.82 4.03 -19.19
N LYS A 113 -4.85 4.01 -20.11
CA LYS A 113 -4.70 5.02 -21.17
C LYS A 113 -5.99 5.28 -21.97
N ALA A 114 -6.83 4.26 -22.16
CA ALA A 114 -8.11 4.41 -22.84
C ALA A 114 -9.11 5.33 -22.10
N LEU A 115 -8.91 5.55 -20.79
CA LEU A 115 -9.75 6.38 -19.93
C LEU A 115 -9.13 7.76 -19.66
N GLU A 116 -7.94 8.05 -20.19
CA GLU A 116 -7.19 9.29 -19.90
C GLU A 116 -8.02 10.56 -20.19
N ASN A 117 -8.58 10.65 -21.39
CA ASN A 117 -9.34 11.82 -21.84
C ASN A 117 -10.68 12.03 -21.11
N THR A 118 -11.18 10.99 -20.45
CA THR A 118 -12.50 11.01 -19.78
C THR A 118 -12.41 11.07 -18.26
N LEU A 119 -11.37 10.49 -17.65
CA LEU A 119 -11.28 10.27 -16.21
C LEU A 119 -10.08 10.99 -15.59
N ALA A 120 -8.92 10.96 -16.26
CA ALA A 120 -7.67 11.31 -15.61
C ALA A 120 -7.64 12.77 -15.17
N LYS A 121 -8.05 13.70 -16.04
CA LYS A 121 -7.98 15.14 -15.72
C LYS A 121 -8.82 15.51 -14.48
N GLU A 122 -10.06 15.03 -14.42
CA GLU A 122 -10.98 15.35 -13.33
C GLU A 122 -10.53 14.69 -12.02
N LEU A 123 -10.20 13.40 -12.06
CA LEU A 123 -9.74 12.66 -10.90
C LEU A 123 -8.42 13.22 -10.35
N THR A 124 -7.43 13.51 -11.22
CA THR A 124 -6.17 14.12 -10.80
C THR A 124 -6.40 15.48 -10.14
N THR A 125 -7.21 16.35 -10.75
CA THR A 125 -7.53 17.66 -10.15
C THR A 125 -8.19 17.51 -8.78
N TYR A 126 -9.11 16.55 -8.64
CA TYR A 126 -9.81 16.30 -7.38
C TYR A 126 -8.86 15.78 -6.30
N LEU A 127 -8.00 14.81 -6.62
CA LEU A 127 -7.05 14.21 -5.67
C LEU A 127 -5.97 15.20 -5.22
N LEU A 128 -5.46 16.04 -6.12
CA LEU A 128 -4.47 17.08 -5.78
C LEU A 128 -5.02 18.13 -4.81
N ASN A 129 -6.34 18.33 -4.79
CA ASN A 129 -7.02 19.26 -3.88
C ASN A 129 -7.76 18.55 -2.74
N ILE A 130 -7.49 17.26 -2.49
CA ILE A 130 -8.26 16.49 -1.51
C ILE A 130 -8.06 17.00 -0.07
N ASN A 131 -6.90 17.61 0.21
CA ASN A 131 -6.57 18.18 1.51
C ASN A 131 -7.50 19.36 1.91
N GLN A 132 -8.18 19.98 0.94
CA GLN A 132 -9.18 21.01 1.17
C GLN A 132 -10.54 20.41 1.58
N ARG A 133 -10.69 19.09 1.52
CA ARG A 133 -11.94 18.36 1.78
C ARG A 133 -11.82 17.59 3.08
N LYS A 134 -12.29 18.20 4.17
CA LYS A 134 -12.26 17.62 5.52
C LYS A 134 -12.88 16.22 5.58
N GLU A 135 -13.99 16.00 4.87
CA GLU A 135 -14.68 14.70 4.81
C GLU A 135 -13.75 13.54 4.39
N TRP A 136 -12.83 13.79 3.45
CA TRP A 136 -11.88 12.79 2.98
C TRP A 136 -10.67 12.71 3.89
N MET A 137 -10.16 13.85 4.35
CA MET A 137 -8.99 13.87 5.23
C MET A 137 -9.24 13.21 6.59
N ASP A 138 -10.45 13.33 7.14
CA ASP A 138 -10.83 12.64 8.36
C ASP A 138 -10.81 11.10 8.18
N ARG A 139 -11.00 10.60 6.96
CA ARG A 139 -10.97 9.16 6.62
C ARG A 139 -9.61 8.66 6.16
N LEU A 140 -8.80 9.52 5.55
CA LEU A 140 -7.47 9.19 5.02
C LEU A 140 -6.37 9.31 6.08
N SER A 141 -6.48 10.28 7.00
CA SER A 141 -5.46 10.55 8.02
C SER A 141 -5.16 9.40 8.99
N PRO A 142 -6.12 8.52 9.38
CA PRO A 142 -5.81 7.35 10.21
C PRO A 142 -4.80 6.38 9.55
N PHE A 143 -4.67 6.42 8.22
CA PHE A 143 -3.72 5.61 7.45
C PHE A 143 -2.40 6.34 7.17
N GLY A 144 -2.19 7.52 7.76
CA GLY A 144 -1.01 8.35 7.52
C GLY A 144 -1.02 9.07 6.17
N ILE A 145 -2.15 9.10 5.47
CA ILE A 145 -2.29 9.79 4.18
C ILE A 145 -2.61 11.27 4.44
N VAL A 146 -1.72 12.16 3.99
CA VAL A 146 -1.84 13.62 4.15
C VAL A 146 -2.31 14.34 2.89
N GLY A 147 -2.37 13.64 1.76
CA GLY A 147 -2.77 14.18 0.46
C GLY A 147 -2.19 13.38 -0.70
N PHE A 148 -2.36 13.90 -1.91
CA PHE A 148 -1.79 13.35 -3.14
C PHE A 148 -0.93 14.41 -3.83
N ALA A 149 0.07 13.96 -4.59
CA ALA A 149 0.98 14.82 -5.32
C ALA A 149 1.11 14.32 -6.76
N GLU A 150 1.61 15.21 -7.63
CA GLU A 150 1.98 14.82 -8.99
C GLU A 150 3.11 13.78 -8.94
N ASN A 151 3.04 12.81 -9.84
CA ASN A 151 4.01 11.72 -9.94
C ASN A 151 4.79 11.87 -11.24
N SER A 152 6.11 11.68 -11.19
CA SER A 152 7.00 11.59 -12.36
C SER A 152 7.67 10.22 -12.38
N THR A 153 8.02 9.75 -13.58
CA THR A 153 8.90 8.59 -13.77
C THR A 153 10.26 8.78 -13.14
N ASP A 154 10.71 10.02 -12.96
CA ASP A 154 12.01 10.34 -12.36
C ASP A 154 12.11 9.88 -10.90
N PHE A 155 10.99 9.80 -10.18
CA PHE A 155 10.96 9.27 -8.81
C PHE A 155 11.31 7.78 -8.72
N TYR A 156 11.37 7.08 -9.85
CA TYR A 156 11.66 5.65 -9.95
C TYR A 156 13.01 5.37 -10.61
N ASN A 157 13.83 6.40 -10.83
CA ASN A 157 15.21 6.19 -11.28
C ASN A 157 16.05 5.72 -10.09
N LEU A 158 16.52 4.48 -10.18
CA LEU A 158 17.10 3.70 -9.08
C LEU A 158 18.63 3.82 -8.99
N ASP A 159 19.21 4.88 -9.56
CA ASP A 159 20.68 5.04 -9.64
C ASP A 159 21.36 5.14 -8.25
N GLU A 160 20.59 5.34 -7.17
CA GLU A 160 21.05 5.42 -5.78
C GLU A 160 20.46 4.33 -4.84
N ILE A 161 20.20 3.10 -5.30
CA ILE A 161 19.80 2.04 -4.36
C ILE A 161 20.96 1.74 -3.39
N LYS A 162 20.80 2.11 -2.12
CA LYS A 162 21.55 1.50 -1.02
C LYS A 162 21.13 0.03 -0.91
N SER A 163 21.90 -0.85 -1.56
CA SER A 163 21.70 -2.30 -1.40
C SER A 163 22.07 -2.71 0.02
N VAL A 164 21.18 -3.39 0.71
CA VAL A 164 21.56 -4.11 1.94
C VAL A 164 22.23 -5.41 1.49
N ILE A 165 23.49 -5.61 1.89
CA ILE A 165 24.18 -6.88 1.66
C ILE A 165 23.47 -7.94 2.53
N THR A 166 22.64 -8.77 1.93
CA THR A 166 22.14 -9.97 2.57
C THR A 166 23.21 -11.05 2.43
N SER A 167 24.23 -11.04 3.31
CA SER A 167 25.27 -12.07 3.35
C SER A 167 24.78 -13.41 3.92
N VAL A 168 23.49 -13.51 4.24
CA VAL A 168 22.86 -14.74 4.71
C VAL A 168 22.54 -15.58 3.48
N ARG A 169 23.25 -16.71 3.32
CA ARG A 169 22.82 -17.76 2.40
C ARG A 169 21.55 -18.38 2.97
N TYR A 170 20.46 -18.29 2.20
CA TYR A 170 19.27 -19.11 2.42
C TYR A 170 19.70 -20.59 2.28
N TYR A 171 19.52 -21.38 3.33
CA TYR A 171 19.82 -22.82 3.38
C TYR A 171 18.53 -23.61 3.57
#